data_AF-A0A0F9B6Y3-F1
#
_entry.id   AF-A0A0F9B6Y3-F1
#
_cell.length_a   1.000
_cell.length_b   1.000
_cell.length_c   1.000
_cell.angle_alpha   90.00
_cell.angle_beta   90.00
_cell.angle_gamma   90.00
#
_symmetry.space_group_name_H-M   'P 1'
#
loop_
_entity.id
_entity.type
_entity.pdbx_description
1 polymer ?
#
loop_
_entity_poly.entity_id
_entity_poly.type
_entity_poly.pdbx_seq_one_letter_code
_entity_poly.pdbx_strand_id
1 'polypeptide(L)'
;MTKKAAPRKTYWELLKHPNWQKKRLEVLEAHKFECQECGENDVTLHVHHSYYEKGCKPWEYPSHSLWCLCEKCHQRIEKLKTLLNRSMGKLCSNGLETLIGFAMGLELIENPKSIVSVSTYGMADGIGCAHNLSTNLIIEKLQKDDKMSGDKLMKIK
;
A
#
# COMPACT_ATOMS: atom_id res chain seq x y z
N MET A 1 -21.63 38.80 14.50
CA MET A 1 -21.17 38.41 13.15
C MET A 1 -20.54 37.02 13.23
N THR A 2 -21.27 35.98 12.85
CA THR A 2 -20.74 34.61 12.79
C THR A 2 -19.84 34.50 11.56
N LYS A 3 -18.55 34.23 11.77
CA LYS A 3 -17.62 33.96 10.67
C LYS A 3 -18.11 32.71 9.93
N LYS A 4 -18.57 32.85 8.68
CA LYS A 4 -18.88 31.71 7.82
C LYS A 4 -17.61 30.87 7.66
N ALA A 5 -17.69 29.58 8.02
CA ALA A 5 -16.64 28.62 7.71
C ALA A 5 -16.49 28.54 6.19
N ALA A 6 -15.25 28.59 5.68
CA ALA A 6 -14.98 28.44 4.27
C ALA A 6 -15.46 27.06 3.77
N PRO A 7 -16.02 26.96 2.55
CA PRO A 7 -16.48 25.69 2.01
C PRO A 7 -15.32 24.70 1.91
N ARG A 8 -15.55 23.45 2.33
CA ARG A 8 -14.59 22.35 2.12
C ARG A 8 -14.45 22.12 0.62
N LYS A 9 -13.23 22.22 0.10
CA LYS A 9 -12.94 21.87 -1.30
C LYS A 9 -13.33 20.42 -1.54
N THR A 10 -13.95 20.17 -2.69
CA THR A 10 -14.15 18.81 -3.20
C THR A 10 -12.79 18.18 -3.51
N TYR A 11 -12.70 16.86 -3.46
CA TYR A 11 -11.46 16.16 -3.80
C TYR A 11 -10.95 16.53 -5.20
N TRP A 12 -11.86 16.66 -6.17
CA TRP A 12 -11.57 17.11 -7.53
C TRP A 12 -10.94 18.50 -7.62
N GLU A 13 -11.33 19.43 -6.75
CA GLU A 13 -10.70 20.76 -6.68
C GLU A 13 -9.29 20.71 -6.10
N LEU A 14 -9.01 19.78 -5.18
CA LEU A 14 -7.67 19.55 -4.66
C LEU A 14 -6.73 19.04 -5.76
N LEU A 15 -7.24 18.25 -6.72
CA LEU A 15 -6.47 17.82 -7.88
C LEU A 15 -6.14 18.97 -8.86
N LYS A 16 -6.72 20.16 -8.70
CA LYS A 16 -6.32 21.35 -9.48
C LYS A 16 -5.28 22.21 -8.75
N HIS A 17 -4.95 21.86 -7.51
CA HIS A 17 -4.04 22.64 -6.68
C HIS A 17 -2.58 22.55 -7.17
N PRO A 18 -1.79 23.64 -7.15
CA PRO A 18 -0.39 23.62 -7.59
C PRO A 18 0.47 22.56 -6.92
N ASN A 19 0.28 22.34 -5.60
CA ASN A 19 1.01 21.28 -4.88
C ASN A 19 0.72 19.88 -5.42
N TRP A 20 -0.52 19.60 -5.84
CA TRP A 20 -0.82 18.33 -6.49
C TRP A 20 -0.16 18.26 -7.86
N GLN A 21 -0.23 19.31 -8.67
CA GLN A 21 0.40 19.32 -9.99
C GLN A 21 1.91 19.10 -9.91
N LYS A 22 2.57 19.72 -8.93
CA LYS A 22 3.99 19.49 -8.62
C LYS A 22 4.25 18.04 -8.21
N LYS A 23 3.52 17.52 -7.20
CA LYS A 23 3.70 16.14 -6.73
C LYS A 23 3.42 15.11 -7.82
N ARG A 24 2.40 15.36 -8.65
CA ARG A 24 2.06 14.54 -9.81
C ARG A 24 3.23 14.48 -10.78
N LEU A 25 3.82 15.62 -11.13
CA LEU A 25 4.96 15.68 -12.04
C LEU A 25 6.19 14.97 -11.45
N GLU A 26 6.49 15.19 -10.17
CA GLU A 26 7.59 14.49 -9.47
C GLU A 26 7.47 12.96 -9.58
N VAL A 27 6.27 12.40 -9.44
CA VAL A 27 6.04 10.95 -9.57
C VAL A 27 6.21 10.49 -11.02
N LEU A 28 5.66 11.23 -12.00
CA LEU A 28 5.80 10.87 -13.41
C LEU A 28 7.27 10.90 -13.86
N GLU A 29 8.02 11.94 -13.46
CA GLU A 29 9.45 12.09 -13.77
C GLU A 29 10.30 10.99 -13.11
N ALA A 30 10.02 10.64 -11.85
CA ALA A 30 10.72 9.56 -11.16
C ALA A 30 10.57 8.20 -11.86
N HIS A 31 9.48 8.02 -12.61
CA HIS A 31 9.19 6.83 -13.41
C HIS A 31 9.39 7.05 -14.91
N LYS A 32 10.14 8.09 -15.31
CA LYS A 32 10.52 8.39 -16.70
C LYS A 32 9.33 8.49 -17.66
N PHE A 33 8.15 8.86 -17.16
CA PHE A 33 6.90 8.83 -17.93
C PHE A 33 6.61 7.44 -18.52
N GLU A 34 6.84 6.39 -17.76
CA GLU A 34 6.47 5.02 -18.11
C GLU A 34 5.52 4.44 -17.06
N CYS A 35 4.54 3.66 -17.51
CA CYS A 35 3.65 2.92 -16.62
C CYS A 35 4.46 1.89 -15.81
N GLN A 36 4.42 1.97 -14.48
CA GLN A 36 5.15 1.05 -13.59
C GLN A 36 4.72 -0.42 -13.72
N GLU A 37 3.51 -0.67 -14.21
CA GLU A 37 2.96 -2.02 -14.34
C GLU A 37 3.24 -2.68 -15.70
N CYS A 38 3.22 -1.91 -16.79
CA CYS A 38 3.32 -2.48 -18.15
C CYS A 38 4.38 -1.84 -19.03
N GLY A 39 5.09 -0.81 -18.55
CA GLY A 39 6.14 -0.11 -19.29
C GLY A 39 5.64 0.82 -20.40
N GLU A 40 4.32 0.91 -20.64
CA GLU A 40 3.77 1.76 -21.69
C GLU A 40 4.06 3.24 -21.41
N ASN A 41 4.52 3.95 -22.43
CA ASN A 41 5.00 5.33 -22.33
C ASN A 41 4.48 6.25 -23.45
N ASP A 42 3.75 5.70 -24.43
CA ASP A 42 3.04 6.48 -25.47
C ASP A 42 1.53 6.55 -25.20
N VAL A 43 1.15 6.74 -23.93
CA VAL A 43 -0.24 6.86 -23.48
C VAL A 43 -0.38 7.87 -22.36
N THR A 44 -1.62 8.29 -22.08
CA THR A 44 -1.89 9.11 -20.90
C THR A 44 -1.59 8.33 -19.61
N LEU A 45 -0.71 8.92 -18.79
CA LEU A 45 -0.35 8.41 -17.47
C LEU A 45 -1.03 9.20 -16.34
N HIS A 46 -1.40 8.47 -15.30
CA HIS A 46 -2.06 8.96 -14.11
C HIS A 46 -1.22 8.61 -12.88
N VAL A 47 -1.34 9.44 -11.84
CA VAL A 47 -0.78 9.11 -10.53
C VAL A 47 -1.90 8.54 -9.67
N HIS A 48 -1.71 7.29 -9.27
CA HIS A 48 -2.65 6.48 -8.51
C HIS A 48 -2.25 6.41 -7.04
N HIS A 49 -3.17 6.70 -6.13
CA HIS A 49 -2.97 6.49 -4.70
C HIS A 49 -3.22 5.01 -4.35
N SER A 50 -2.22 4.34 -3.76
CA SER A 50 -2.39 2.94 -3.34
C SER A 50 -3.38 2.80 -2.17
N TYR A 51 -3.51 3.83 -1.34
CA TYR A 51 -4.50 3.93 -0.27
C TYR A 51 -4.96 5.38 -0.06
N TYR A 52 -6.06 5.55 0.68
CA TYR A 52 -6.58 6.86 1.06
C TYR A 52 -6.73 6.97 2.57
N GLU A 53 -6.20 8.04 3.15
CA GLU A 53 -6.37 8.42 4.55
C GLU A 53 -7.27 9.65 4.68
N LYS A 54 -8.17 9.60 5.67
CA LYS A 54 -9.13 10.66 5.91
C LYS A 54 -8.41 11.94 6.32
N GLY A 55 -8.63 13.01 5.54
CA GLY A 55 -8.07 14.34 5.81
C GLY A 55 -6.74 14.61 5.11
N CYS A 56 -6.10 13.60 4.53
CA CYS A 56 -4.89 13.78 3.73
C CYS A 56 -5.23 14.38 2.36
N LYS A 57 -4.50 15.43 1.99
CA LYS A 57 -4.55 16.02 0.65
C LYS A 57 -3.78 15.14 -0.33
N PRO A 58 -4.09 15.20 -1.65
CA PRO A 58 -3.46 14.34 -2.65
C PRO A 58 -1.93 14.33 -2.67
N TRP A 59 -1.28 15.45 -2.29
CA TRP A 59 0.19 15.60 -2.26
C TRP A 59 0.84 15.30 -0.91
N GLU A 60 0.06 14.97 0.12
CA GLU A 60 0.59 14.67 1.47
C GLU A 60 1.00 13.20 1.63
N TYR A 61 0.77 12.39 0.60
CA TYR A 61 1.10 10.96 0.58
C TYR A 61 2.60 10.72 0.30
N PRO A 62 3.22 9.71 0.93
CA PRO A 62 4.61 9.35 0.66
C PRO A 62 4.75 8.81 -0.77
N SER A 63 5.92 9.01 -1.39
CA SER A 63 6.12 8.64 -2.81
C SER A 63 5.89 7.15 -3.10
N HIS A 64 6.21 6.24 -2.17
CA HIS A 64 5.96 4.80 -2.35
C HIS A 64 4.46 4.42 -2.42
N SER A 65 3.57 5.33 -2.01
CA SER A 65 2.11 5.14 -2.09
C SER A 65 1.48 5.76 -3.35
N LEU A 66 2.30 6.33 -4.24
CA LEU A 66 1.87 6.99 -5.45
C LEU A 66 2.46 6.29 -6.66
N TRP A 67 1.60 5.79 -7.54
CA TRP A 67 1.99 4.95 -8.67
C TRP A 67 1.73 5.65 -10.00
N CYS A 68 2.72 5.69 -10.88
CA CYS A 68 2.60 6.13 -12.26
C CYS A 68 2.01 4.98 -13.12
N LEU A 69 0.76 5.12 -13.55
CA LEU A 69 0.03 4.07 -14.26
C LEU A 69 -0.67 4.61 -15.52
N CYS A 70 -0.70 3.80 -16.58
CA CYS A 70 -1.62 4.03 -17.68
C CYS A 70 -3.07 3.73 -17.26
N GLU A 71 -4.04 4.27 -18.00
CA GLU A 71 -5.47 4.09 -17.71
C GLU A 71 -5.88 2.61 -17.59
N LYS A 72 -5.35 1.73 -18.45
CA LYS A 72 -5.65 0.29 -18.42
C LYS A 72 -5.19 -0.37 -17.12
N CYS A 73 -3.96 -0.10 -16.68
CA CYS A 73 -3.42 -0.65 -15.43
C CYS A 73 -4.10 -0.03 -14.21
N HIS A 74 -4.39 1.27 -14.25
CA HIS A 74 -5.17 1.96 -13.23
C HIS A 74 -6.53 1.28 -13.00
N GLN A 75 -7.30 1.05 -14.07
CA GLN A 75 -8.60 0.37 -13.99
C GLN A 75 -8.48 -1.08 -13.48
N ARG A 76 -7.41 -1.79 -13.87
CA ARG A 76 -7.15 -3.16 -13.38
C ARG A 76 -6.92 -3.17 -11.87
N ILE A 77 -6.09 -2.28 -11.35
CA ILE A 77 -5.82 -2.19 -9.90
C ILE A 77 -7.09 -1.81 -9.13
N GLU A 78 -7.88 -0.87 -9.62
CA GLU A 78 -9.16 -0.50 -8.99
C GLU A 78 -10.16 -1.68 -8.92
N LYS A 79 -10.21 -2.52 -9.97
CA LYS A 79 -11.01 -3.75 -9.96
C LYS A 79 -10.51 -4.76 -8.93
N LEU A 80 -9.18 -4.95 -8.83
CA LEU A 80 -8.58 -5.84 -7.83
C LEU A 80 -8.83 -5.35 -6.40
N LYS A 81 -8.68 -4.05 -6.14
CA LYS A 81 -9.02 -3.42 -4.85
C LYS A 81 -10.48 -3.62 -4.48
N THR A 82 -11.39 -3.46 -5.44
CA THR A 82 -12.82 -3.72 -5.23
C THR A 82 -13.08 -5.18 -4.84
N LEU A 83 -12.45 -6.13 -5.53
CA LEU A 83 -12.57 -7.55 -5.21
C LEU A 83 -11.98 -7.89 -3.83
N LEU A 84 -10.82 -7.33 -3.51
CA LEU A 84 -10.16 -7.48 -2.22
C LEU A 84 -11.07 -6.98 -1.09
N ASN A 85 -11.59 -5.75 -1.20
CA ASN A 85 -12.50 -5.16 -0.21
C ASN A 85 -13.77 -6.01 0.00
N ARG A 86 -14.36 -6.54 -1.08
CA ARG A 86 -15.52 -7.44 -0.99
C ARG A 86 -15.19 -8.76 -0.32
N SER A 87 -13.97 -9.27 -0.51
CA SER A 87 -13.50 -10.51 0.10
C SER A 87 -13.22 -10.30 1.59
N MET A 88 -12.56 -9.20 1.94
CA MET A 88 -12.30 -8.78 3.32
C MET A 88 -13.59 -8.60 4.13
N GLY A 89 -14.64 -8.04 3.52
CA GLY A 89 -15.93 -7.86 4.19
C GLY A 89 -16.63 -9.15 4.64
N LYS A 90 -16.10 -10.32 4.26
CA LYS A 90 -16.62 -11.65 4.66
C LYS A 90 -15.80 -12.30 5.77
N LEU A 91 -14.69 -11.69 6.19
CA LEU A 91 -13.76 -12.26 7.16
C LEU A 91 -14.07 -11.75 8.58
N CYS A 92 -13.81 -12.60 9.58
CA CYS A 92 -13.73 -12.16 10.98
C CYS A 92 -12.41 -11.43 11.25
N SER A 93 -12.25 -10.86 12.46
CA SER A 93 -11.02 -10.17 12.87
C SER A 93 -9.76 -11.00 12.64
N ASN A 94 -9.77 -12.26 13.05
CA ASN A 94 -8.60 -13.14 12.89
C ASN A 94 -8.28 -13.39 11.42
N GLY A 95 -9.30 -13.53 10.56
CA GLY A 95 -9.11 -13.67 9.12
C GLY A 95 -8.50 -12.41 8.48
N LEU A 96 -8.90 -11.23 8.96
CA LEU A 96 -8.29 -9.97 8.53
C LEU A 96 -6.84 -9.86 8.99
N GLU A 97 -6.53 -10.27 10.22
CA GLU A 97 -5.16 -10.31 10.74
C GLU A 97 -4.27 -11.25 9.92
N THR A 98 -4.75 -12.45 9.58
CA THR A 98 -4.03 -13.38 8.69
C THR A 98 -3.81 -12.78 7.31
N LEU A 99 -4.80 -12.11 6.72
CA LEU A 99 -4.63 -11.45 5.43
C LEU A 99 -3.60 -10.30 5.49
N ILE A 100 -3.62 -9.50 6.56
CA ILE A 100 -2.63 -8.44 6.79
C ILE A 100 -1.23 -9.05 6.92
N GLY A 101 -1.09 -10.11 7.72
CA GLY A 101 0.15 -10.85 7.85
C GLY A 101 0.66 -11.40 6.52
N PHE A 102 -0.22 -11.95 5.70
CA PHE A 102 0.14 -12.45 4.37
C PHE A 102 0.66 -11.33 3.46
N ALA A 103 -0.02 -10.17 3.45
CA ALA A 103 0.42 -9.01 2.69
C ALA A 103 1.79 -8.48 3.19
N MET A 104 1.99 -8.40 4.51
CA MET A 104 3.30 -8.09 5.10
C MET A 104 4.37 -9.11 4.68
N GLY A 105 4.02 -10.40 4.66
CA GLY A 105 4.90 -11.47 4.22
C GLY A 105 5.38 -11.30 2.77
N LEU A 106 4.47 -10.89 1.86
CA LEU A 106 4.82 -10.55 0.48
C LEU A 106 5.74 -9.33 0.41
N GLU A 107 5.46 -8.27 1.19
CA GLU A 107 6.33 -7.09 1.26
C GLU A 107 7.75 -7.49 1.68
N LEU A 108 7.89 -8.38 2.67
CA LEU A 108 9.19 -8.85 3.13
C LEU A 108 9.94 -9.73 2.11
N ILE A 109 9.24 -10.35 1.16
CA ILE A 109 9.86 -11.07 0.03
C ILE A 109 10.40 -10.07 -0.99
N GLU A 110 9.59 -9.08 -1.35
CA GLU A 110 9.95 -8.07 -2.35
C GLU A 110 11.00 -7.08 -1.82
N ASN A 111 10.92 -6.76 -0.53
CA ASN A 111 11.77 -5.80 0.16
C ASN A 111 12.35 -6.41 1.44
N PRO A 112 13.41 -7.24 1.35
CA PRO A 112 13.96 -7.92 2.52
C PRO A 112 14.42 -7.02 3.67
N LYS A 113 14.74 -5.75 3.37
CA LYS A 113 15.13 -4.74 4.37
C LYS A 113 13.94 -4.13 5.12
N SER A 114 12.71 -4.33 4.64
CA SER A 114 11.51 -3.87 5.34
C SER A 114 11.40 -4.52 6.71
N ILE A 115 10.79 -3.79 7.63
CA ILE A 115 10.51 -4.24 9.00
C ILE A 115 9.03 -4.04 9.26
N VAL A 116 8.36 -5.11 9.66
CA VAL A 116 6.93 -5.10 9.99
C VAL A 116 6.73 -5.37 11.48
N SER A 117 5.63 -4.83 12.02
CA SER A 117 5.20 -5.09 13.40
C SER A 117 4.17 -6.22 13.39
N VAL A 118 4.42 -7.29 14.15
CA VAL A 118 3.63 -8.52 14.17
C VAL A 118 3.04 -8.71 15.56
N SER A 119 1.93 -8.03 15.85
CA SER A 119 1.36 -7.96 17.20
C SER A 119 0.30 -9.04 17.49
N THR A 120 -0.10 -9.84 16.50
CA THR A 120 -1.13 -10.87 16.68
C THR A 120 -0.71 -12.21 16.08
N TYR A 121 -1.32 -13.29 16.60
CA TYR A 121 -1.13 -14.64 16.05
C TYR A 121 -1.56 -14.72 14.59
N GLY A 122 -2.67 -14.06 14.22
CA GLY A 122 -3.13 -14.02 12.82
C GLY A 122 -2.09 -13.39 11.90
N MET A 123 -1.48 -12.27 12.29
CA MET A 123 -0.41 -11.66 11.48
C MET A 123 0.79 -12.60 11.31
N ALA A 124 1.22 -13.27 12.38
CA ALA A 124 2.31 -14.23 12.32
C ALA A 124 1.96 -15.43 11.39
N ASP A 125 0.73 -15.92 11.46
CA ASP A 125 0.21 -17.00 10.63
C ASP A 125 0.19 -16.63 9.15
N GLY A 126 -0.24 -15.41 8.84
CA GLY A 126 -0.21 -14.86 7.48
C GLY A 126 1.21 -14.77 6.91
N ILE A 127 2.17 -14.27 7.69
CA ILE A 127 3.59 -14.22 7.28
C ILE A 127 4.12 -15.64 7.06
N GLY A 128 3.80 -16.58 7.97
CA GLY A 128 4.15 -18.00 7.84
C GLY A 128 3.66 -18.59 6.53
N CYS A 129 2.38 -18.37 6.21
CA CYS A 129 1.78 -18.79 4.94
C CYS A 129 2.53 -18.24 3.71
N ALA A 130 2.89 -16.96 3.70
CA ALA A 130 3.61 -16.34 2.58
C ALA A 130 5.03 -16.91 2.38
N HIS A 131 5.67 -17.36 3.46
CA HIS A 131 7.05 -17.87 3.43
C HIS A 131 7.14 -19.41 3.44
N ASN A 132 6.01 -20.10 3.53
CA ASN A 132 5.92 -21.56 3.76
C ASN A 132 6.64 -21.99 5.05
N LEU A 133 6.37 -21.28 6.14
CA LEU A 133 6.91 -21.53 7.48
C LEU A 133 5.78 -21.70 8.50
N SER A 134 6.03 -22.45 9.57
CA SER A 134 5.04 -22.58 10.66
C SER A 134 4.91 -21.28 11.46
N THR A 135 3.71 -20.99 11.95
CA THR A 135 3.41 -19.81 12.78
C THR A 135 4.27 -19.73 14.03
N ASN A 136 4.53 -20.86 14.70
CA ASN A 136 5.39 -20.91 15.89
C ASN A 136 6.81 -20.45 15.58
N LEU A 137 7.36 -20.86 14.43
CA LEU A 137 8.69 -20.43 13.99
C LEU A 137 8.75 -18.93 13.70
N ILE A 138 7.68 -18.34 13.15
CA ILE A 138 7.59 -16.89 12.95
C ILE A 138 7.65 -16.18 14.31
N ILE A 139 6.86 -16.64 15.27
CA ILE A 139 6.80 -16.07 16.64
C ILE A 139 8.15 -16.18 17.35
N GLU A 140 8.79 -17.35 17.31
CA GLU A 140 10.12 -17.58 17.90
C GLU A 140 11.20 -16.66 17.30
N LYS A 141 11.01 -16.24 16.05
CA LYS A 141 11.97 -15.41 15.32
C LYS A 141 11.59 -13.93 15.33
N LEU A 142 10.59 -13.51 16.09
CA LEU A 142 10.36 -12.09 16.33
C LEU A 142 11.57 -11.44 17.01
N GLN A 143 11.81 -10.18 16.69
CA GLN A 143 12.80 -9.32 17.33
C GLN A 143 12.15 -8.58 18.50
N LYS A 144 12.95 -7.75 19.18
CA LYS A 144 12.45 -6.83 20.21
C LYS A 144 11.29 -5.99 19.64
N ASP A 145 10.28 -5.78 20.48
CA ASP A 145 9.06 -5.03 20.16
C ASP A 145 8.21 -5.68 19.04
N ASP A 146 8.18 -7.02 18.99
CA ASP A 146 7.37 -7.84 18.07
C ASP A 146 7.63 -7.56 16.58
N LYS A 147 8.89 -7.29 16.23
CA LYS A 147 9.29 -6.94 14.86
C LYS A 147 9.79 -8.13 14.05
N MET A 148 9.52 -8.11 12.74
CA MET A 148 10.09 -9.06 11.78
C MET A 148 10.69 -8.33 10.58
N SER A 149 11.85 -8.79 10.11
CA SER A 149 12.47 -8.31 8.86
C SER A 149 12.60 -9.44 7.84
N GLY A 150 12.55 -9.09 6.56
CA GLY A 150 12.66 -10.07 5.47
C GLY A 150 14.04 -10.74 5.43
N ASP A 151 15.11 -9.99 5.70
CA ASP A 151 16.48 -10.51 5.83
C ASP A 151 16.60 -11.59 6.90
N LYS A 152 15.79 -11.53 7.95
CA LYS A 152 15.75 -12.56 9.00
C LYS A 152 14.96 -13.78 8.51
N LEU A 153 13.82 -13.58 7.87
CA LEU A 153 13.01 -14.67 7.31
C LEU A 153 13.76 -15.48 6.25
N MET A 154 14.50 -14.82 5.37
CA MET A 154 15.29 -15.50 4.34
C MET A 154 16.41 -16.39 4.90
N LYS A 155 16.90 -16.11 6.12
CA LYS A 155 17.92 -16.93 6.80
C LYS A 155 17.34 -18.14 7.54
N ILE A 156 16.02 -18.27 7.60
CA ILE A 156 15.33 -19.41 8.24
C ILE A 156 15.22 -20.60 7.27
N LYS A 157 15.16 -20.33 5.97
CA LYS A 157 15.16 -21.33 4.89
C LYS A 157 16.56 -21.89 4.66
#